data_AF-A0A7C5YCI6-F1
#
_entry.id   AF-A0A7C5YCI6-F1
#
_cell.length_a   1.000
_cell.length_b   1.000
_cell.length_c   1.000
_cell.angle_alpha   90.00
_cell.angle_beta   90.00
_cell.angle_gamma   90.00
#
_symmetry.space_group_name_H-M   'P 1'
#
loop_
_entity.id
_entity.type
_entity.pdbx_description
1 polymer ?
#
loop_
_entity_poly.entity_id
_entity_poly.type
_entity_poly.pdbx_seq_one_letter_code
_entity_poly.pdbx_strand_id
1 'polypeptide(L)'
;MALLGQTTILEAISALILLFTAFSLIFKSIAFKDNWKVGSLAIIGRDVLISLDFTNKIYNASFSDVTLKNFLNKTSLTGETLIISLFPEGTIKENIIVAANCTESKIRKLSEWYNLVVLNRRFINIFFVPTNLTSIPEYSDLLIICGYIDLTNLRTNLLDYLSKGKGIIEISDFGSEIDDVTKEMFGIDLASSFEPVGDINVTLPTSIFSDAYYPYKFFFSVPLVMNASSINTTSGNYIGNFTFRNYTVPFEIDYASKRVYFRPSTQISVAERSYFTIGDYKFFLSYILSNSSIAISFKKVYNFTNFRGNNNVILTDGNEQRIFLYEASSKRAVAILNKSTVAWIADFDRYNNATHDQKLALLSLILAVSNKERHIPEYSVYKLPYINVESYDMYEVYRATLGISYPSG
;
A
#
# COMPACT_ATOMS: atom_id res chain seq x y z
N MET A 1 -90.55 -0.07 -2.48
CA MET A 1 -89.76 0.95 -3.21
C MET A 1 -88.45 1.33 -2.52
N ALA A 2 -88.39 1.50 -1.18
CA ALA A 2 -87.15 1.84 -0.48
C ALA A 2 -86.01 0.79 -0.59
N LEU A 3 -86.35 -0.51 -0.61
CA LEU A 3 -85.35 -1.59 -0.72
C LEU A 3 -84.60 -1.59 -2.06
N LEU A 4 -85.28 -1.21 -3.15
CA LEU A 4 -84.69 -1.23 -4.50
C LEU A 4 -83.66 -0.11 -4.70
N GLY A 5 -83.86 1.02 -4.01
CA GLY A 5 -82.92 2.15 -3.98
C GLY A 5 -81.67 1.84 -3.18
N GLN A 6 -81.79 1.07 -2.09
CA GLN A 6 -80.64 0.64 -1.29
C GLN A 6 -79.74 -0.34 -2.05
N THR A 7 -80.33 -1.30 -2.78
CA THR A 7 -79.55 -2.23 -3.61
C THR A 7 -78.83 -1.52 -4.76
N THR A 8 -79.46 -0.55 -5.42
CA THR A 8 -78.80 0.22 -6.50
C THR A 8 -77.66 1.08 -5.99
N ILE A 9 -77.79 1.69 -4.80
CA ILE A 9 -76.69 2.43 -4.17
C ILE A 9 -75.53 1.49 -3.84
N LEU A 10 -75.82 0.30 -3.31
CA LEU A 10 -74.79 -0.67 -2.93
C LEU A 10 -74.06 -1.26 -4.14
N GLU A 11 -74.77 -1.52 -5.24
CA GLU A 11 -74.17 -1.92 -6.53
C GLU A 11 -73.30 -0.81 -7.11
N ALA A 12 -73.75 0.45 -7.07
CA ALA A 12 -72.97 1.57 -7.57
C ALA A 12 -71.66 1.75 -6.79
N ILE A 13 -71.70 1.64 -5.46
CA ILE A 13 -70.51 1.69 -4.61
C ILE A 13 -69.58 0.52 -4.91
N SER A 14 -70.13 -0.70 -5.06
CA SER A 14 -69.34 -1.90 -5.35
C SER A 14 -68.67 -1.81 -6.73
N ALA A 15 -69.38 -1.30 -7.73
CA ALA A 15 -68.85 -1.05 -9.07
C ALA A 15 -67.74 0.01 -9.04
N LEU A 16 -67.91 1.09 -8.27
CA LEU A 16 -66.88 2.12 -8.08
C LEU A 16 -65.62 1.56 -7.44
N ILE A 17 -65.75 0.74 -6.39
CA ILE A 17 -64.62 0.09 -5.72
C ILE A 17 -63.91 -0.87 -6.69
N LEU A 18 -64.65 -1.70 -7.42
CA LEU A 18 -64.09 -2.60 -8.43
C LEU A 18 -63.33 -1.83 -9.52
N LEU A 19 -63.89 -0.72 -9.99
CA LEU A 19 -63.29 0.10 -11.03
C LEU A 19 -62.03 0.81 -10.54
N PHE A 20 -62.02 1.32 -9.29
CA PHE A 20 -60.83 1.90 -8.66
C PHE A 20 -59.73 0.86 -8.42
N THR A 21 -60.11 -0.35 -8.00
CA THR A 21 -59.18 -1.45 -7.74
C THR A 21 -58.57 -1.95 -9.05
N ALA A 22 -59.40 -2.12 -10.09
CA ALA A 22 -58.95 -2.47 -11.43
C ALA A 22 -58.04 -1.38 -12.02
N PHE A 23 -58.38 -0.10 -11.84
CA PHE A 23 -57.56 1.02 -12.28
C PHE A 23 -56.19 1.01 -11.57
N SER A 24 -56.15 0.81 -10.25
CA SER A 24 -54.89 0.73 -9.48
C SER A 24 -54.02 -0.49 -9.85
N LEU A 25 -54.64 -1.61 -10.21
CA LEU A 25 -53.94 -2.83 -10.65
C LEU A 25 -53.41 -2.72 -12.08
N ILE A 26 -54.21 -2.18 -13.00
CA ILE A 26 -53.85 -2.02 -14.43
C ILE A 26 -52.85 -0.87 -14.59
N PHE A 27 -53.09 0.25 -13.91
CA PHE A 27 -52.21 1.41 -13.90
C PHE A 27 -51.43 1.43 -12.59
N LYS A 28 -50.50 0.46 -12.43
CA LYS A 28 -49.46 0.59 -11.41
C LYS A 28 -48.82 1.97 -11.59
N SER A 29 -48.71 2.71 -10.49
CA SER A 29 -47.98 3.99 -10.44
C SER A 29 -46.71 3.88 -11.27
N ILE A 30 -46.67 4.56 -12.40
CA ILE A 30 -45.46 4.73 -13.20
C ILE A 30 -44.62 5.72 -12.41
N ALA A 31 -43.93 5.23 -11.39
CA ALA A 31 -42.88 5.97 -10.73
C ALA A 31 -41.74 6.10 -11.76
N PHE A 32 -41.72 7.21 -12.49
CA PHE A 32 -40.53 7.61 -13.21
C PHE A 32 -39.43 7.76 -12.15
N LYS A 33 -38.47 6.81 -12.13
CA LYS A 33 -37.22 7.00 -11.40
C LYS A 33 -36.53 8.18 -12.08
N ASP A 34 -36.66 9.35 -11.47
CA ASP A 34 -36.02 10.55 -11.95
C ASP A 34 -34.50 10.41 -11.76
N ASN A 35 -33.81 9.99 -12.81
CA ASN A 35 -32.36 9.85 -12.83
C ASN A 35 -31.66 11.21 -13.01
N TRP A 36 -32.38 12.33 -13.03
CA TRP A 36 -31.79 13.67 -13.18
C TRP A 36 -30.80 14.00 -12.06
N LYS A 37 -31.09 13.54 -10.83
CA LYS A 37 -30.16 13.66 -9.70
C LYS A 37 -28.86 12.91 -9.95
N VAL A 38 -28.93 11.69 -10.49
CA VAL A 38 -27.74 10.90 -10.84
C VAL A 38 -26.96 11.56 -11.98
N GLY A 39 -27.67 12.07 -13.01
CA GLY A 39 -27.06 12.80 -14.12
C GLY A 39 -26.35 14.08 -13.69
N SER A 40 -26.96 14.85 -12.79
CA SER A 40 -26.37 16.06 -12.20
C SER A 40 -25.09 15.74 -11.42
N LEU A 41 -25.16 14.75 -10.52
CA LEU A 41 -23.99 14.29 -9.74
C LEU A 41 -22.87 13.79 -10.67
N ALA A 42 -23.20 13.16 -11.79
CA ALA A 42 -22.22 12.70 -12.77
C ALA A 42 -21.49 13.83 -13.47
N ILE A 43 -22.21 14.88 -13.89
CA ILE A 43 -21.62 16.06 -14.52
C ILE A 43 -20.71 16.79 -13.52
N ILE A 44 -21.22 17.06 -12.31
CA ILE A 44 -20.46 17.72 -11.25
C ILE A 44 -19.19 16.94 -10.93
N GLY A 45 -19.30 15.63 -10.72
CA GLY A 45 -18.16 14.81 -10.37
C GLY A 45 -17.11 14.73 -11.48
N ARG A 46 -17.54 14.66 -12.75
CA ARG A 46 -16.64 14.72 -13.90
C ARG A 46 -15.91 16.05 -13.95
N ASP A 47 -16.62 17.16 -13.78
CA ASP A 47 -16.03 18.50 -13.83
C ASP A 47 -15.02 18.71 -12.69
N VAL A 48 -15.31 18.19 -11.48
CA VAL A 48 -14.37 18.18 -10.35
C VAL A 48 -13.09 17.41 -10.69
N LEU A 49 -13.21 16.18 -11.21
CA LEU A 49 -12.06 15.33 -11.55
C LEU A 49 -11.19 15.97 -12.64
N ILE A 50 -11.83 16.46 -13.72
CA ILE A 50 -11.13 17.12 -14.83
C ILE A 50 -10.44 18.41 -14.36
N SER A 51 -11.10 19.19 -13.50
CA SER A 51 -10.51 20.42 -12.96
C SER A 51 -9.34 20.14 -12.01
N LEU A 52 -9.43 19.08 -11.21
CA LEU A 52 -8.31 18.61 -10.39
C LEU A 52 -7.12 18.16 -11.25
N ASP A 53 -7.38 17.48 -12.37
CA ASP A 53 -6.33 17.04 -13.29
C ASP A 53 -5.68 18.23 -14.02
N PHE A 54 -6.47 19.13 -14.62
CA PHE A 54 -5.95 20.34 -15.28
C PHE A 54 -5.16 21.26 -14.35
N THR A 55 -5.41 21.21 -13.04
CA THR A 55 -4.66 21.99 -12.05
C THR A 55 -3.49 21.22 -11.43
N ASN A 56 -3.19 20.01 -11.91
CA ASN A 56 -2.17 19.09 -11.37
C ASN A 56 -2.33 18.83 -9.85
N LYS A 57 -3.58 18.77 -9.38
CA LYS A 57 -3.93 18.57 -7.97
C LYS A 57 -4.59 17.24 -7.69
N ILE A 58 -5.00 16.49 -8.73
CA ILE A 58 -5.70 15.22 -8.58
C ILE A 58 -4.95 14.22 -7.71
N TYR A 59 -3.62 14.12 -7.86
CA TYR A 59 -2.80 13.24 -7.03
C TYR A 59 -2.88 13.64 -5.56
N ASN A 60 -2.48 14.86 -5.22
CA ASN A 60 -2.49 15.33 -3.83
C ASN A 60 -3.90 15.29 -3.21
N ALA A 61 -4.94 15.63 -3.98
CA ALA A 61 -6.33 15.58 -3.51
C ALA A 61 -6.84 14.15 -3.28
N SER A 62 -6.31 13.15 -3.99
CA SER A 62 -6.68 11.73 -3.78
C SER A 62 -6.13 11.17 -2.47
N PHE A 63 -5.08 11.77 -1.91
CA PHE A 63 -4.42 11.32 -0.68
C PHE A 63 -4.51 12.37 0.45
N SER A 64 -5.33 13.41 0.28
CA SER A 64 -5.46 14.48 1.27
C SER A 64 -6.82 15.15 1.20
N ASP A 65 -7.67 14.80 2.17
CA ASP A 65 -8.98 15.44 2.35
C ASP A 65 -8.86 16.96 2.51
N VAL A 66 -7.79 17.43 3.14
CA VAL A 66 -7.51 18.87 3.29
C VAL A 66 -7.27 19.51 1.92
N THR A 67 -6.50 18.86 1.06
CA THR A 67 -6.23 19.35 -0.30
C THR A 67 -7.52 19.35 -1.14
N LEU A 68 -8.32 18.28 -1.06
CA LEU A 68 -9.62 18.19 -1.72
C LEU A 68 -10.56 19.30 -1.24
N LYS A 69 -10.73 19.48 0.08
CA LYS A 69 -11.57 20.54 0.67
C LYS A 69 -11.11 21.93 0.26
N ASN A 70 -9.81 22.20 0.29
CA ASN A 70 -9.24 23.48 -0.15
C ASN A 70 -9.46 23.75 -1.64
N PHE A 71 -9.50 22.71 -2.45
CA PHE A 71 -9.87 22.82 -3.86
C PHE A 71 -11.37 23.13 -3.99
N LEU A 72 -12.24 22.33 -3.37
CA LEU A 72 -13.69 22.47 -3.45
C LEU A 72 -14.18 23.84 -2.93
N ASN A 73 -13.59 24.35 -1.85
CA ASN A 73 -13.91 25.67 -1.29
C ASN A 73 -13.61 26.85 -2.23
N LYS A 74 -12.85 26.62 -3.31
CA LYS A 74 -12.56 27.62 -4.35
C LYS A 74 -13.48 27.50 -5.57
N THR A 75 -14.42 26.54 -5.53
CA THR A 75 -15.37 26.29 -6.62
C THR A 75 -16.77 26.79 -6.24
N SER A 76 -17.67 26.84 -7.22
CA SER A 76 -19.08 27.15 -7.00
C SER A 76 -19.82 26.10 -6.15
N LEU A 77 -19.21 24.93 -5.90
CA LEU A 77 -19.81 23.85 -5.11
C LEU A 77 -19.82 24.12 -3.60
N THR A 78 -19.16 25.18 -3.14
CA THR A 78 -19.06 25.52 -1.71
C THR A 78 -20.42 25.81 -1.06
N GLY A 79 -21.44 26.16 -1.85
CA GLY A 79 -22.82 26.39 -1.39
C GLY A 79 -23.76 25.18 -1.56
N GLU A 80 -23.30 24.10 -2.18
CA GLU A 80 -24.10 22.89 -2.42
C GLU A 80 -24.00 21.94 -1.22
N THR A 81 -25.11 21.33 -0.83
CA THR A 81 -25.11 20.25 0.17
C THR A 81 -24.68 18.94 -0.49
N LEU A 82 -23.38 18.81 -0.76
CA LEU A 82 -22.78 17.62 -1.36
C LEU A 82 -21.77 16.99 -0.42
N ILE A 83 -21.83 15.67 -0.30
CA ILE A 83 -20.80 14.86 0.33
C ILE A 83 -19.89 14.39 -0.79
N ILE A 84 -18.65 14.89 -0.79
CA ILE A 84 -17.63 14.55 -1.79
C ILE A 84 -16.45 13.89 -1.08
N SER A 85 -16.04 12.74 -1.60
CA SER A 85 -14.81 12.05 -1.23
C SER A 85 -14.01 11.72 -2.48
N LEU A 86 -12.69 11.70 -2.38
CA LEU A 86 -11.80 11.25 -3.45
C LEU A 86 -10.78 10.33 -2.82
N PHE A 87 -10.67 9.11 -3.36
CA PHE A 87 -9.71 8.13 -2.85
C PHE A 87 -9.04 7.39 -4.00
N PRO A 88 -7.81 6.91 -3.80
CA PRO A 88 -7.08 6.18 -4.82
C PRO A 88 -7.27 4.67 -4.63
N GLU A 89 -7.39 3.96 -5.75
CA GLU A 89 -7.46 2.51 -5.84
C GLU A 89 -6.16 1.95 -6.44
N GLY A 90 -5.74 0.77 -5.96
CA GLY A 90 -4.56 0.07 -6.47
C GLY A 90 -3.21 0.62 -6.00
N THR A 91 -3.21 1.58 -5.07
CA THR A 91 -2.01 2.22 -4.53
C THR A 91 -1.73 1.82 -3.10
N ILE A 92 -0.50 2.02 -2.66
CA ILE A 92 -0.14 1.86 -1.25
C ILE A 92 -0.95 2.83 -0.39
N LYS A 93 -1.55 2.32 0.69
CA LYS A 93 -2.29 3.10 1.69
C LYS A 93 -1.34 3.96 2.52
N GLU A 94 -1.82 5.12 2.97
CA GLU A 94 -1.06 5.98 3.90
C GLU A 94 -0.83 5.32 5.26
N ASN A 95 -1.74 4.44 5.69
CA ASN A 95 -1.60 3.64 6.89
C ASN A 95 -1.69 2.17 6.49
N ILE A 96 -0.66 1.40 6.82
CA ILE A 96 -0.62 -0.06 6.65
C ILE A 96 -0.64 -0.68 8.04
N ILE A 97 -1.65 -1.50 8.32
CA ILE A 97 -1.76 -2.21 9.59
C ILE A 97 -1.32 -3.66 9.38
N VAL A 98 -0.24 -4.04 10.05
CA VAL A 98 0.37 -5.37 10.01
C VAL A 98 -0.02 -6.14 11.27
N ALA A 99 -0.83 -7.19 11.10
CA ALA A 99 -1.00 -8.17 12.16
C ALA A 99 0.29 -8.99 12.28
N ALA A 100 0.92 -9.03 13.44
CA ALA A 100 2.21 -9.67 13.65
C ALA A 100 2.08 -10.81 14.68
N ASN A 101 2.24 -12.05 14.22
CA ASN A 101 2.45 -13.20 15.07
C ASN A 101 3.95 -13.32 15.38
N CYS A 102 4.41 -12.43 16.25
CA CYS A 102 5.82 -12.30 16.63
C CYS A 102 5.90 -12.00 18.14
N THR A 103 7.09 -12.15 18.72
CA THR A 103 7.31 -11.72 20.12
C THR A 103 7.17 -10.19 20.24
N GLU A 104 6.81 -9.70 21.42
CA GLU A 104 6.67 -8.26 21.68
C GLU A 104 7.96 -7.48 21.35
N SER A 105 9.12 -8.06 21.71
CA SER A 105 10.44 -7.50 21.36
C SER A 105 10.62 -7.34 19.85
N LYS A 106 10.22 -8.36 19.07
CA LYS A 106 10.30 -8.32 17.61
C LYS A 106 9.32 -7.30 17.01
N ILE A 107 8.11 -7.20 17.55
CA ILE A 107 7.12 -6.20 17.13
C ILE A 107 7.65 -4.79 17.35
N ARG A 108 8.20 -4.50 18.54
CA ARG A 108 8.82 -3.20 18.83
C ARG A 108 9.95 -2.87 17.85
N LYS A 109 10.82 -3.85 17.57
CA LYS A 109 11.93 -3.72 16.62
C LYS A 109 11.44 -3.42 15.19
N LEU A 110 10.40 -4.11 14.73
CA LEU A 110 9.79 -3.86 13.42
C LEU A 110 9.18 -2.46 13.34
N SER A 111 8.46 -2.03 14.39
CA SER A 111 7.92 -0.67 14.48
C SER A 111 9.03 0.40 14.43
N GLU A 112 10.16 0.17 15.10
CA GLU A 112 11.33 1.06 15.05
C GLU A 112 11.94 1.15 13.64
N TRP A 113 12.04 0.02 12.92
CA TRP A 113 12.60 -0.02 11.57
C TRP A 113 11.77 0.75 10.55
N TYR A 114 10.45 0.81 10.74
CA TYR A 114 9.50 1.34 9.75
C TYR A 114 8.67 2.52 10.26
N ASN A 115 9.17 3.23 11.27
CA ASN A 115 8.49 4.35 11.95
C ASN A 115 8.16 5.55 11.03
N LEU A 116 8.79 5.66 9.86
CA LEU A 116 8.42 6.66 8.85
C LEU A 116 8.94 6.26 7.47
N VAL A 117 8.05 5.83 6.59
CA VAL A 117 8.38 5.55 5.18
C VAL A 117 7.84 6.68 4.32
N VAL A 118 8.63 7.13 3.34
CA VAL A 118 8.16 8.13 2.37
C VAL A 118 8.18 7.52 0.99
N LEU A 119 7.05 7.59 0.29
CA LEU A 119 6.92 7.09 -1.07
C LEU A 119 6.10 8.06 -1.91
N ASN A 120 6.61 8.42 -3.10
CA ASN A 120 5.93 9.35 -4.02
C ASN A 120 5.41 10.61 -3.30
N ARG A 121 6.26 11.22 -2.45
CA ARG A 121 5.94 12.37 -1.56
C ARG A 121 4.84 12.15 -0.52
N ARG A 122 4.42 10.91 -0.27
CA ARG A 122 3.45 10.54 0.76
C ARG A 122 4.15 9.90 1.93
N PHE A 123 3.75 10.29 3.14
CA PHE A 123 4.14 9.56 4.34
C PHE A 123 3.29 8.30 4.45
N ILE A 124 3.96 7.17 4.62
CA ILE A 124 3.36 5.86 4.81
C ILE A 124 3.71 5.41 6.22
N ASN A 125 2.71 5.24 7.06
CA ASN A 125 2.84 4.75 8.43
C ASN A 125 2.57 3.25 8.45
N ILE A 126 3.48 2.49 9.03
CA ILE A 126 3.34 1.03 9.15
C ILE A 126 3.19 0.70 10.63
N PHE A 127 2.02 0.19 11.00
CA PHE A 127 1.69 -0.15 12.38
C PHE A 127 1.72 -1.67 12.56
N PHE A 128 2.42 -2.15 13.57
CA PHE A 128 2.46 -3.57 13.91
C PHE A 128 1.57 -3.83 15.14
N VAL A 129 0.56 -4.70 14.97
CA VAL A 129 -0.36 -5.10 16.04
C VAL A 129 -0.20 -6.60 16.32
N PRO A 130 -0.16 -7.05 17.59
CA PRO A 130 0.02 -8.46 17.90
C PRO A 130 -1.19 -9.31 17.46
N THR A 131 -0.93 -10.57 17.06
CA THR A 131 -1.97 -11.59 16.80
C THR A 131 -1.48 -12.99 17.16
N ASN A 132 -2.41 -13.91 17.41
CA ASN A 132 -2.18 -15.31 17.75
C ASN A 132 -2.59 -16.30 16.64
N LEU A 133 -2.77 -15.82 15.40
CA LEU A 133 -3.19 -16.57 14.19
C LEU A 133 -4.60 -17.18 14.23
N THR A 134 -5.16 -17.46 15.39
CA THR A 134 -6.54 -17.96 15.54
C THR A 134 -7.56 -16.83 15.38
N SER A 135 -7.22 -15.62 15.81
CA SER A 135 -8.01 -14.40 15.60
C SER A 135 -7.13 -13.31 14.99
N ILE A 136 -7.13 -13.24 13.65
CA ILE A 136 -6.39 -12.24 12.90
C ILE A 136 -7.27 -10.99 12.76
N PRO A 137 -6.83 -9.79 13.19
CA PRO A 137 -7.65 -8.59 13.15
C PRO A 137 -8.18 -8.27 11.74
N GLU A 138 -9.50 -8.09 11.59
CA GLU A 138 -10.10 -7.85 10.28
C GLU A 138 -9.71 -6.50 9.64
N TYR A 139 -9.28 -5.53 10.44
CA TYR A 139 -8.81 -4.24 9.94
C TYR A 139 -7.34 -4.25 9.47
N SER A 140 -6.62 -5.37 9.62
CA SER A 140 -5.24 -5.48 9.14
C SER A 140 -5.16 -5.68 7.63
N ASP A 141 -4.10 -5.13 7.04
CA ASP A 141 -3.80 -5.14 5.61
C ASP A 141 -2.92 -6.33 5.19
N LEU A 142 -2.12 -6.83 6.13
CA LEU A 142 -1.32 -8.04 5.96
C LEU A 142 -0.99 -8.68 7.31
N LEU A 143 -0.63 -9.96 7.26
CA LEU A 143 -0.16 -10.76 8.38
C LEU A 143 1.35 -11.02 8.22
N ILE A 144 2.12 -10.90 9.30
CA ILE A 144 3.49 -11.39 9.40
C ILE A 144 3.53 -12.52 10.43
N ILE A 145 4.12 -13.64 10.05
CA ILE A 145 4.41 -14.79 10.91
C ILE A 145 5.93 -14.82 11.14
N CYS A 146 6.36 -14.76 12.39
CA CYS A 146 7.78 -14.83 12.74
C CYS A 146 8.16 -16.23 13.26
N GLY A 147 9.11 -16.87 12.58
CA GLY A 147 9.51 -18.25 12.84
C GLY A 147 8.57 -19.25 12.16
N TYR A 148 9.07 -20.48 11.98
CA TYR A 148 8.28 -21.56 11.42
C TYR A 148 7.23 -22.04 12.43
N ILE A 149 5.98 -22.14 11.98
CA ILE A 149 4.83 -22.66 12.73
C ILE A 149 4.08 -23.59 11.79
N ASP A 150 3.73 -24.79 12.25
CA ASP A 150 2.88 -25.71 11.48
C ASP A 150 1.49 -25.09 11.23
N LEU A 151 1.20 -24.81 9.96
CA LEU A 151 0.00 -24.11 9.53
C LEU A 151 -1.19 -25.05 9.27
N THR A 152 -1.02 -26.37 9.45
CA THR A 152 -2.04 -27.39 9.13
C THR A 152 -3.40 -27.07 9.75
N ASN A 153 -3.41 -26.71 11.04
CA ASN A 153 -4.65 -26.40 11.78
C ASN A 153 -5.19 -24.98 11.53
N LEU A 154 -4.44 -24.13 10.83
CA LEU A 154 -4.77 -22.73 10.56
C LEU A 154 -5.20 -22.50 9.11
N ARG A 155 -5.13 -23.53 8.26
CA ARG A 155 -5.40 -23.45 6.81
C ARG A 155 -6.67 -22.66 6.48
N THR A 156 -7.80 -23.01 7.08
CA THR A 156 -9.09 -22.37 6.79
C THR A 156 -9.07 -20.87 7.11
N ASN A 157 -8.51 -20.49 8.27
CA ASN A 157 -8.44 -19.09 8.69
C ASN A 157 -7.52 -18.27 7.77
N LEU A 158 -6.39 -18.84 7.38
CA LEU A 158 -5.43 -18.17 6.50
C LEU A 158 -5.97 -18.03 5.07
N LEU A 159 -6.68 -19.05 4.56
CA LEU A 159 -7.34 -18.97 3.26
C LEU A 159 -8.49 -17.96 3.25
N ASP A 160 -9.31 -17.88 4.30
CA ASP A 160 -10.31 -16.82 4.46
C ASP A 160 -9.65 -15.43 4.46
N TYR A 161 -8.56 -15.28 5.22
CA TYR A 161 -7.80 -14.03 5.29
C TYR A 161 -7.25 -13.59 3.92
N LEU A 162 -6.66 -14.52 3.15
CA LEU A 162 -6.19 -14.27 1.78
C LEU A 162 -7.35 -13.96 0.82
N SER A 163 -8.50 -14.63 0.97
CA SER A 163 -9.68 -14.41 0.10
C SER A 163 -10.24 -12.98 0.21
N LYS A 164 -9.98 -12.30 1.33
CA LYS A 164 -10.31 -10.88 1.57
C LYS A 164 -9.28 -9.91 0.95
N GLY A 165 -8.40 -10.41 0.07
CA GLY A 165 -7.39 -9.60 -0.63
C GLY A 165 -6.20 -9.18 0.23
N LYS A 166 -5.97 -9.86 1.37
CA LYS A 166 -4.91 -9.51 2.32
C LYS A 166 -3.66 -10.34 2.08
N GLY A 167 -2.51 -9.79 2.47
CA GLY A 167 -1.22 -10.45 2.30
C GLY A 167 -0.76 -11.26 3.51
N ILE A 168 0.09 -12.26 3.29
CA ILE A 168 0.80 -13.00 4.35
C ILE A 168 2.29 -12.99 4.04
N ILE A 169 3.11 -12.68 5.05
CA ILE A 169 4.57 -12.84 4.99
C ILE A 169 4.99 -13.79 6.09
N GLU A 170 5.78 -14.81 5.75
CA GLU A 170 6.48 -15.63 6.74
C GLU A 170 7.96 -15.25 6.76
N ILE A 171 8.48 -14.95 7.95
CA ILE A 171 9.89 -14.69 8.22
C ILE A 171 10.41 -15.87 9.02
N SER A 172 11.00 -16.86 8.36
CA SER A 172 11.37 -18.11 9.02
C SER A 172 12.61 -18.76 8.42
N ASP A 173 13.35 -19.45 9.28
CA ASP A 173 14.27 -20.50 8.88
C ASP A 173 13.59 -21.86 9.07
N PHE A 174 13.75 -22.77 8.13
CA PHE A 174 13.19 -24.11 8.18
C PHE A 174 14.21 -25.13 8.68
N GLY A 175 13.70 -26.14 9.38
CA GLY A 175 14.47 -27.31 9.78
C GLY A 175 14.59 -28.33 8.64
N SER A 176 14.46 -29.61 8.96
CA SER A 176 14.45 -30.69 7.96
C SER A 176 13.11 -30.88 7.26
N GLU A 177 12.04 -30.33 7.82
CA GLU A 177 10.66 -30.57 7.37
C GLU A 177 9.83 -29.28 7.46
N ILE A 178 8.83 -29.16 6.58
CA ILE A 178 7.78 -28.15 6.57
C ILE A 178 6.44 -28.82 6.26
N ASP A 179 5.36 -28.31 6.84
CA ASP A 179 4.02 -28.84 6.64
C ASP A 179 3.46 -28.56 5.24
N ASP A 180 2.51 -29.39 4.80
CA ASP A 180 1.92 -29.30 3.46
C ASP A 180 1.19 -27.98 3.21
N VAL A 181 0.64 -27.34 4.26
CA VAL A 181 -0.04 -26.04 4.11
C VAL A 181 0.98 -24.95 3.82
N THR A 182 2.11 -24.94 4.52
CA THR A 182 3.24 -24.04 4.21
C THR A 182 3.76 -24.28 2.79
N LYS A 183 3.95 -25.54 2.38
CA LYS A 183 4.39 -25.88 1.02
C LYS A 183 3.43 -25.34 -0.05
N GLU A 184 2.13 -25.55 0.12
CA GLU A 184 1.11 -25.11 -0.82
C GLU A 184 0.96 -23.58 -0.85
N MET A 185 0.90 -22.96 0.34
CA MET A 185 0.61 -21.54 0.47
C MET A 185 1.75 -20.66 -0.05
N PHE A 186 2.98 -20.98 0.33
CA PHE A 186 4.15 -20.25 -0.13
C PHE A 186 4.71 -20.83 -1.43
N GLY A 187 4.26 -22.01 -1.88
CA GLY A 187 4.73 -22.65 -3.11
C GLY A 187 6.21 -23.01 -3.04
N ILE A 188 6.64 -23.58 -1.92
CA ILE A 188 8.03 -23.93 -1.60
C ILE A 188 8.15 -25.38 -1.16
N ASP A 189 9.35 -25.94 -1.32
CA ASP A 189 9.76 -27.19 -0.69
C ASP A 189 11.21 -27.09 -0.20
N LEU A 190 11.66 -28.08 0.56
CA LEU A 190 13.03 -28.18 1.02
C LEU A 190 13.84 -29.14 0.14
N ALA A 191 15.01 -28.67 -0.30
CA ALA A 191 16.02 -29.51 -0.94
C ALA A 191 17.00 -30.07 0.10
N SER A 192 17.77 -31.08 -0.31
CA SER A 192 18.89 -31.61 0.49
C SER A 192 19.84 -30.49 0.92
N SER A 193 20.35 -30.55 2.15
CA SER A 193 21.14 -29.46 2.71
C SER A 193 22.50 -29.30 2.03
N PHE A 194 22.80 -28.07 1.63
CA PHE A 194 24.14 -27.63 1.27
C PHE A 194 24.53 -26.43 2.13
N GLU A 195 25.80 -26.31 2.47
CA GLU A 195 26.35 -25.13 3.16
C GLU A 195 25.99 -23.85 2.38
N PRO A 196 25.57 -22.78 3.07
CA PRO A 196 25.40 -21.47 2.45
C PRO A 196 26.77 -20.92 2.02
N VAL A 197 26.92 -20.61 0.74
CA VAL A 197 28.15 -20.05 0.18
C VAL A 197 27.81 -18.86 -0.69
N GLY A 198 28.28 -17.67 -0.33
CA GLY A 198 28.26 -16.49 -1.19
C GLY A 198 27.14 -15.48 -0.90
N ASP A 199 27.16 -14.42 -1.69
CA ASP A 199 26.29 -13.25 -1.53
C ASP A 199 24.86 -13.53 -2.02
N ILE A 200 23.90 -12.74 -1.54
CA ILE A 200 22.53 -12.74 -2.08
C ILE A 200 22.40 -11.70 -3.18
N ASN A 201 21.76 -12.10 -4.26
CA ASN A 201 21.38 -11.23 -5.36
C ASN A 201 19.88 -10.99 -5.37
N VAL A 202 19.50 -9.83 -5.91
CA VAL A 202 18.11 -9.51 -6.23
C VAL A 202 17.82 -10.03 -7.63
N THR A 203 16.71 -10.76 -7.80
CA THR A 203 16.24 -11.19 -9.12
C THR A 203 15.79 -9.98 -9.91
N LEU A 204 16.26 -9.85 -11.16
CA LEU A 204 15.72 -8.89 -12.11
C LEU A 204 14.48 -9.52 -12.78
N PRO A 205 13.27 -8.99 -12.56
CA PRO A 205 12.05 -9.51 -13.17
C PRO A 205 12.11 -9.34 -14.69
N THR A 206 11.65 -10.34 -15.45
CA THR A 206 11.60 -10.25 -16.92
C THR A 206 10.30 -9.61 -17.44
N SER A 207 9.30 -9.43 -16.56
CA SER A 207 7.97 -8.92 -16.90
C SER A 207 7.33 -8.22 -15.71
N ILE A 208 6.40 -7.29 -15.96
CA ILE A 208 5.56 -6.67 -14.93
C ILE A 208 4.59 -7.65 -14.26
N PHE A 209 4.36 -8.81 -14.90
CA PHE A 209 3.51 -9.89 -14.39
C PHE A 209 4.29 -10.90 -13.54
N SER A 210 5.61 -10.73 -13.39
CA SER A 210 6.40 -11.53 -12.46
C SER A 210 5.99 -11.21 -11.02
N ASP A 211 5.84 -12.24 -10.18
CA ASP A 211 5.55 -12.05 -8.76
C ASP A 211 6.68 -11.27 -8.05
N ALA A 212 7.94 -11.39 -8.51
CA ALA A 212 9.06 -10.61 -8.00
C ALA A 212 9.06 -9.13 -8.46
N TYR A 213 8.21 -8.73 -9.41
CA TYR A 213 8.23 -7.39 -10.00
C TYR A 213 7.98 -6.28 -9.00
N TYR A 214 6.88 -6.34 -8.24
CA TYR A 214 6.54 -5.30 -7.27
C TYR A 214 7.58 -5.16 -6.14
N PRO A 215 8.02 -6.24 -5.46
CA PRO A 215 9.10 -6.17 -4.49
C PRO A 215 10.37 -5.56 -5.06
N TYR A 216 10.79 -6.01 -6.25
CA TYR A 216 11.93 -5.44 -6.96
C TYR A 216 11.74 -3.93 -7.16
N LYS A 217 10.57 -3.53 -7.68
CA LYS A 217 10.22 -2.13 -7.94
C LYS A 217 10.31 -1.29 -6.65
N PHE A 218 9.76 -1.76 -5.54
CA PHE A 218 9.82 -1.06 -4.24
C PHE A 218 11.25 -0.97 -3.71
N PHE A 219 12.00 -2.06 -3.80
CA PHE A 219 13.36 -2.16 -3.24
C PHE A 219 14.32 -1.10 -3.78
N PHE A 220 14.22 -0.75 -5.07
CA PHE A 220 15.10 0.25 -5.69
C PHE A 220 14.55 1.68 -5.66
N SER A 221 13.32 1.86 -5.21
CA SER A 221 12.60 3.13 -5.41
C SER A 221 12.08 3.74 -4.12
N VAL A 222 12.06 3.00 -3.00
CA VAL A 222 11.71 3.54 -1.70
C VAL A 222 12.95 4.25 -1.11
N PRO A 223 12.93 5.59 -0.96
CA PRO A 223 14.04 6.32 -0.36
C PRO A 223 14.11 6.09 1.16
N LEU A 224 15.33 6.19 1.69
CA LEU A 224 15.58 6.23 3.13
C LEU A 224 15.45 7.67 3.64
N VAL A 225 14.63 7.85 4.68
CA VAL A 225 14.45 9.14 5.33
C VAL A 225 15.59 9.37 6.32
N MET A 226 16.18 10.57 6.27
CA MET A 226 17.19 11.03 7.20
C MET A 226 16.76 12.32 7.85
N ASN A 227 16.92 12.37 9.17
CA ASN A 227 16.62 13.54 9.96
C ASN A 227 17.93 14.22 10.38
N ALA A 228 17.92 15.54 10.37
CA ALA A 228 18.95 16.37 10.97
C ALA A 228 18.95 16.18 12.49
N SER A 229 20.14 16.22 13.08
CA SER A 229 20.34 16.07 14.52
C SER A 229 20.39 17.41 15.26
N SER A 230 20.71 18.49 14.57
CA SER A 230 20.91 19.81 15.19
C SER A 230 20.78 20.94 14.18
N ILE A 231 20.92 22.18 14.65
CA ILE A 231 20.89 23.41 13.85
C ILE A 231 22.30 23.99 13.84
N ASN A 232 22.78 24.37 12.66
CA ASN A 232 23.98 25.17 12.48
C ASN A 232 23.69 26.61 12.93
N THR A 233 24.36 27.05 14.00
CA THR A 233 24.13 28.37 14.60
C THR A 233 24.59 29.54 13.73
N THR A 234 25.43 29.31 12.74
CA THR A 234 25.92 30.36 11.83
C THR A 234 24.97 30.58 10.65
N SER A 235 24.50 29.51 10.02
CA SER A 235 23.61 29.59 8.85
C SER A 235 22.13 29.52 9.21
N GLY A 236 21.78 29.04 10.40
CA GLY A 236 20.39 28.72 10.78
C GLY A 236 19.83 27.46 10.14
N ASN A 237 20.62 26.78 9.30
CA ASN A 237 20.21 25.56 8.61
C ASN A 237 20.33 24.33 9.51
N TYR A 238 19.54 23.31 9.24
CA TYR A 238 19.63 22.05 9.97
C TYR A 238 20.77 21.19 9.43
N ILE A 239 21.48 20.51 10.33
CA ILE A 239 22.61 19.64 10.02
C ILE A 239 22.40 18.25 10.60
N GLY A 240 22.92 17.25 9.92
CA GLY A 240 22.87 15.86 10.36
C GLY A 240 24.03 15.05 9.80
N ASN A 241 24.01 13.76 10.10
CA ASN A 241 24.97 12.81 9.57
C ASN A 241 24.25 11.76 8.73
N PHE A 242 24.70 11.61 7.49
CA PHE A 242 24.31 10.50 6.63
C PHE A 242 25.28 9.36 6.87
N THR A 243 24.83 8.31 7.57
CA THR A 243 25.60 7.09 7.73
C THR A 243 25.11 6.03 6.76
N PHE A 244 25.99 5.59 5.87
CA PHE A 244 25.75 4.46 4.97
C PHE A 244 26.93 3.50 5.03
N ARG A 245 26.67 2.29 5.55
CA ARG A 245 27.70 1.27 5.82
C ARG A 245 28.80 1.84 6.70
N ASN A 246 30.01 1.92 6.17
CA ASN A 246 31.20 2.38 6.90
C ASN A 246 31.51 3.86 6.65
N TYR A 247 30.64 4.59 5.94
CA TYR A 247 30.81 6.01 5.65
C TYR A 247 29.80 6.83 6.45
N THR A 248 30.30 7.84 7.15
CA THR A 248 29.48 8.86 7.80
C THR A 248 29.83 10.21 7.19
N VAL A 249 28.85 10.86 6.55
CA VAL A 249 29.04 12.15 5.88
C VAL A 249 28.10 13.19 6.49
N PRO A 250 28.64 14.29 7.04
CA PRO A 250 27.82 15.40 7.49
C PRO A 250 27.05 16.02 6.32
N PHE A 251 25.80 16.40 6.56
CA PHE A 251 24.99 17.14 5.62
C PHE A 251 24.36 18.39 6.26
N GLU A 252 24.02 19.38 5.44
CA GLU A 252 23.30 20.59 5.81
C GLU A 252 22.13 20.82 4.84
N ILE A 253 20.94 21.08 5.37
CA ILE A 253 19.72 21.30 4.60
C ILE A 253 19.46 22.80 4.47
N ASP A 254 19.52 23.31 3.24
CA ASP A 254 19.03 24.63 2.89
C ASP A 254 17.65 24.49 2.23
N TYR A 255 16.63 24.61 3.06
CA TYR A 255 15.24 24.43 2.65
C TYR A 255 14.75 25.54 1.71
N ALA A 256 15.27 26.76 1.86
CA ALA A 256 14.86 27.91 1.06
C ALA A 256 15.32 27.77 -0.39
N SER A 257 16.56 27.32 -0.60
CA SER A 257 17.07 27.06 -1.96
C SER A 257 16.73 25.67 -2.50
N LYS A 258 16.10 24.80 -1.67
CA LYS A 258 15.84 23.39 -1.99
C LYS A 258 17.11 22.63 -2.36
N ARG A 259 18.15 22.78 -1.53
CA ARG A 259 19.44 22.10 -1.69
C ARG A 259 19.93 21.47 -0.39
N VAL A 260 20.76 20.45 -0.54
CA VAL A 260 21.46 19.77 0.56
C VAL A 260 22.96 19.80 0.27
N TYR A 261 23.75 20.15 1.27
CA TYR A 261 25.21 20.22 1.17
C TYR A 261 25.83 19.06 1.94
N PHE A 262 26.45 18.11 1.24
CA PHE A 262 27.20 17.00 1.85
C PHE A 262 28.68 17.35 1.98
N ARG A 263 29.34 16.94 3.07
CA ARG A 263 30.74 17.29 3.37
C ARG A 263 31.66 16.08 3.60
N PRO A 264 31.92 15.22 2.58
CA PRO A 264 32.83 14.08 2.73
C PRO A 264 34.33 14.48 2.74
N SER A 265 34.72 15.48 1.93
CA SER A 265 36.06 16.06 1.89
C SER A 265 36.04 17.44 1.19
N THR A 266 35.34 17.51 0.07
CA THR A 266 34.89 18.73 -0.60
C THR A 266 33.37 18.83 -0.51
N GLN A 267 32.83 20.04 -0.30
CA GLN A 267 31.38 20.22 -0.21
C GLN A 267 30.71 19.90 -1.55
N ILE A 268 29.69 19.03 -1.52
CA ILE A 268 28.86 18.68 -2.66
C ILE A 268 27.49 19.30 -2.45
N SER A 269 27.04 20.14 -3.39
CA SER A 269 25.71 20.75 -3.33
C SER A 269 24.74 20.01 -4.25
N VAL A 270 23.69 19.45 -3.68
CA VAL A 270 22.73 18.59 -4.38
C VAL A 270 21.35 19.23 -4.31
N ALA A 271 20.74 19.46 -5.46
CA ALA A 271 19.34 19.88 -5.53
C ALA A 271 18.42 18.65 -5.40
N GLU A 272 17.18 18.88 -4.98
CA GLU A 272 16.16 17.82 -5.03
C GLU A 272 16.08 17.21 -6.44
N ARG A 273 15.82 15.89 -6.52
CA ARG A 273 15.76 15.12 -7.77
C ARG A 273 17.08 15.05 -8.55
N SER A 274 18.20 15.18 -7.87
CA SER A 274 19.54 15.12 -8.49
C SER A 274 20.34 13.91 -8.01
N TYR A 275 21.11 13.32 -8.94
CA TYR A 275 22.10 12.31 -8.60
C TYR A 275 23.36 12.98 -8.04
N PHE A 276 24.00 12.29 -7.10
CA PHE A 276 25.29 12.69 -6.55
C PHE A 276 26.10 11.46 -6.16
N THR A 277 27.40 11.67 -5.95
CA THR A 277 28.34 10.58 -5.69
C THR A 277 29.10 10.86 -4.40
N ILE A 278 29.18 9.87 -3.52
CA ILE A 278 30.03 9.91 -2.32
C ILE A 278 30.84 8.61 -2.32
N GLY A 279 32.16 8.71 -2.43
CA GLY A 279 33.02 7.54 -2.67
C GLY A 279 32.63 6.85 -3.98
N ASP A 280 32.47 5.53 -3.94
CA ASP A 280 32.08 4.71 -5.11
C ASP A 280 30.55 4.54 -5.26
N TYR A 281 29.77 5.22 -4.42
CA TYR A 281 28.32 5.05 -4.36
C TYR A 281 27.59 6.21 -5.05
N LYS A 282 26.64 5.84 -5.91
CA LYS A 282 25.75 6.76 -6.60
C LYS A 282 24.41 6.85 -5.87
N PHE A 283 24.16 8.03 -5.31
CA PHE A 283 22.94 8.37 -4.59
C PHE A 283 22.03 9.24 -5.45
N PHE A 284 20.76 9.30 -5.08
CA PHE A 284 19.74 10.17 -5.65
C PHE A 284 19.00 10.85 -4.50
N LEU A 285 19.06 12.18 -4.45
CA LEU A 285 18.32 12.95 -3.47
C LEU A 285 16.86 13.01 -3.93
N SER A 286 16.02 12.11 -3.42
CA SER A 286 14.61 12.00 -3.81
C SER A 286 13.83 13.25 -3.39
N TYR A 287 13.93 13.64 -2.11
CA TYR A 287 13.13 14.73 -1.53
C TYR A 287 13.88 15.55 -0.49
N ILE A 288 13.51 16.83 -0.40
CA ILE A 288 13.76 17.70 0.77
C ILE A 288 12.42 17.92 1.44
N LEU A 289 12.11 17.07 2.42
CA LEU A 289 10.77 16.92 3.02
C LEU A 289 10.41 18.11 3.91
N SER A 290 11.38 18.59 4.68
CA SER A 290 11.23 19.71 5.60
C SER A 290 12.58 20.43 5.73
N ASN A 291 12.63 21.44 6.58
CA ASN A 291 13.90 22.06 6.96
C ASN A 291 14.83 21.10 7.71
N SER A 292 14.33 20.00 8.28
CA SER A 292 15.07 19.05 9.11
C SER A 292 15.14 17.63 8.55
N SER A 293 14.54 17.33 7.39
CA SER A 293 14.45 15.96 6.88
C SER A 293 14.64 15.89 5.37
N ILE A 294 15.40 14.90 4.93
CA ILE A 294 15.67 14.58 3.52
C ILE A 294 15.40 13.10 3.25
N ALA A 295 15.17 12.75 1.99
CA ALA A 295 15.00 11.36 1.57
C ALA A 295 15.98 11.04 0.44
N ILE A 296 16.78 9.99 0.62
CA ILE A 296 17.81 9.58 -0.35
C ILE A 296 17.56 8.13 -0.76
N SER A 297 17.59 7.89 -2.07
CA SER A 297 17.66 6.55 -2.63
C SER A 297 19.05 6.30 -3.22
N PHE A 298 19.41 5.05 -3.41
CA PHE A 298 20.64 4.67 -4.08
C PHE A 298 20.39 3.45 -4.96
N LYS A 299 21.18 3.33 -6.01
CA LYS A 299 21.09 2.19 -6.92
C LYS A 299 22.44 1.49 -6.97
N LYS A 300 22.41 0.17 -6.77
CA LYS A 300 23.50 -0.81 -6.93
C LYS A 300 24.53 -0.88 -5.79
N VAL A 301 25.08 -2.10 -5.68
CA VAL A 301 25.87 -2.72 -4.59
C VAL A 301 25.08 -2.82 -3.29
N TYR A 302 24.11 -3.74 -3.21
CA TYR A 302 23.51 -4.18 -1.95
C TYR A 302 24.35 -5.33 -1.38
N ASN A 303 24.46 -5.42 -0.06
CA ASN A 303 25.24 -6.43 0.62
C ASN A 303 24.35 -7.16 1.62
N PHE A 304 23.98 -8.38 1.27
CA PHE A 304 23.20 -9.27 2.11
C PHE A 304 24.15 -10.32 2.69
N THR A 305 24.71 -10.06 3.87
CA THR A 305 25.55 -11.04 4.56
C THR A 305 24.69 -12.00 5.38
N ASN A 306 25.10 -13.28 5.43
CA ASN A 306 24.49 -14.32 6.27
C ASN A 306 22.96 -14.44 6.14
N PHE A 307 22.38 -14.14 4.98
CA PHE A 307 20.93 -14.07 4.84
C PHE A 307 20.28 -15.47 4.80
N ARG A 308 20.87 -16.40 4.02
CA ARG A 308 20.29 -17.72 3.76
C ARG A 308 20.15 -18.59 5.01
N GLY A 309 21.14 -18.55 5.90
CA GLY A 309 21.19 -19.47 7.04
C GLY A 309 21.23 -20.92 6.56
N ASN A 310 20.51 -21.80 7.26
CA ASN A 310 20.41 -23.22 6.88
C ASN A 310 19.30 -23.51 5.85
N ASN A 311 18.61 -22.48 5.36
CA ASN A 311 17.49 -22.67 4.44
C ASN A 311 17.94 -23.23 3.10
N ASN A 312 17.27 -24.30 2.69
CA ASN A 312 17.45 -24.96 1.40
C ASN A 312 16.15 -24.93 0.59
N VAL A 313 15.52 -23.75 0.56
CA VAL A 313 14.23 -23.57 -0.10
C VAL A 313 14.37 -23.62 -1.61
N ILE A 314 13.48 -24.41 -2.21
CA ILE A 314 13.22 -24.50 -3.64
C ILE A 314 11.76 -24.20 -3.93
N LEU A 315 11.45 -23.87 -5.18
CA LEU A 315 10.07 -23.70 -5.63
C LEU A 315 9.50 -25.04 -6.07
N THR A 316 8.24 -25.30 -5.73
CA THR A 316 7.53 -26.53 -6.13
C THR A 316 7.23 -26.59 -7.63
N ASP A 317 7.13 -25.43 -8.29
CA ASP A 317 6.80 -25.29 -9.72
C ASP A 317 8.03 -24.96 -10.60
N GLY A 318 9.20 -24.73 -9.99
CA GLY A 318 10.42 -24.29 -10.69
C GLY A 318 10.37 -22.87 -11.28
N ASN A 319 9.37 -22.04 -10.95
CA ASN A 319 9.19 -20.72 -11.55
C ASN A 319 10.10 -19.65 -10.90
N GLU A 320 11.32 -19.49 -11.39
CA GLU A 320 12.29 -18.53 -10.86
C GLU A 320 11.80 -17.05 -10.84
N GLN A 321 10.78 -16.69 -11.63
CA GLN A 321 10.19 -15.33 -11.60
C GLN A 321 9.39 -15.03 -10.32
N ARG A 322 9.27 -16.00 -9.41
CA ARG A 322 8.75 -15.85 -8.06
C ARG A 322 9.82 -15.49 -7.03
N ILE A 323 11.09 -15.73 -7.36
CA ILE A 323 12.20 -15.49 -6.45
C ILE A 323 12.52 -14.00 -6.45
N PHE A 324 12.40 -13.34 -5.30
CA PHE A 324 12.81 -11.95 -5.13
C PHE A 324 14.31 -11.87 -4.81
N LEU A 325 14.78 -12.72 -3.89
CA LEU A 325 16.18 -12.78 -3.47
C LEU A 325 16.69 -14.23 -3.56
N TYR A 326 17.92 -14.40 -4.03
CA TYR A 326 18.57 -15.72 -4.15
C TYR A 326 20.06 -15.67 -3.81
N GLU A 327 20.59 -16.77 -3.32
CA GLU A 327 22.04 -16.94 -3.13
C GLU A 327 22.75 -17.12 -4.48
N ALA A 328 23.77 -16.31 -4.75
CA ALA A 328 24.41 -16.23 -6.06
C ALA A 328 25.07 -17.54 -6.52
N SER A 329 25.66 -18.31 -5.61
CA SER A 329 26.41 -19.53 -5.95
C SER A 329 25.51 -20.70 -6.32
N SER A 330 24.41 -20.88 -5.58
CA SER A 330 23.53 -22.04 -5.65
C SER A 330 22.19 -21.75 -6.31
N LYS A 331 21.88 -20.46 -6.53
CA LYS A 331 20.57 -19.95 -6.95
C LYS A 331 19.42 -20.36 -6.01
N ARG A 332 19.71 -20.71 -4.75
CA ARG A 332 18.67 -21.03 -3.77
C ARG A 332 17.91 -19.78 -3.38
N ALA A 333 16.60 -19.89 -3.30
CA ALA A 333 15.74 -18.78 -2.92
C ALA A 333 15.92 -18.45 -1.42
N VAL A 334 15.97 -17.16 -1.12
CA VAL A 334 15.97 -16.66 0.27
C VAL A 334 14.86 -15.64 0.52
N ALA A 335 14.20 -15.17 -0.54
CA ALA A 335 12.90 -14.52 -0.45
C ALA A 335 12.12 -14.82 -1.73
N ILE A 336 10.84 -15.14 -1.59
CA ILE A 336 9.95 -15.45 -2.71
C ILE A 336 8.60 -14.75 -2.53
N LEU A 337 7.89 -14.59 -3.65
CA LEU A 337 6.46 -14.28 -3.66
C LEU A 337 5.69 -15.38 -4.39
N ASN A 338 4.49 -15.65 -3.90
CA ASN A 338 3.53 -16.53 -4.52
C ASN A 338 2.23 -15.75 -4.74
N LYS A 339 1.76 -15.72 -5.99
CA LYS A 339 0.48 -15.09 -6.37
C LYS A 339 0.38 -13.62 -5.92
N SER A 340 1.50 -12.92 -5.82
CA SER A 340 1.62 -11.51 -5.41
C SER A 340 1.03 -11.13 -4.03
N THR A 341 0.49 -12.07 -3.25
CA THR A 341 -0.13 -11.82 -1.94
C THR A 341 0.52 -12.60 -0.80
N VAL A 342 1.29 -13.65 -1.11
CA VAL A 342 1.98 -14.46 -0.12
C VAL A 342 3.48 -14.35 -0.35
N ALA A 343 4.27 -14.14 0.71
CA ALA A 343 5.72 -14.05 0.62
C ALA A 343 6.40 -14.85 1.73
N TRP A 344 7.50 -15.50 1.40
CA TRP A 344 8.41 -16.06 2.39
C TRP A 344 9.76 -15.36 2.28
N ILE A 345 10.41 -15.13 3.41
CA ILE A 345 11.76 -14.60 3.50
C ILE A 345 12.49 -15.32 4.64
N ALA A 346 13.74 -15.73 4.39
CA ALA A 346 14.60 -16.33 5.41
C ALA A 346 14.73 -15.40 6.63
N ASP A 347 14.94 -15.95 7.84
CA ASP A 347 15.14 -15.13 9.03
C ASP A 347 16.53 -14.47 9.01
N PHE A 348 16.58 -13.33 8.33
CA PHE A 348 17.79 -12.52 8.18
C PHE A 348 18.22 -11.81 9.48
N ASP A 349 17.41 -11.84 10.54
CA ASP A 349 17.66 -11.15 11.80
C ASP A 349 17.88 -12.11 12.98
N ARG A 350 18.21 -13.37 12.68
CA ARG A 350 18.49 -14.43 13.66
C ARG A 350 19.54 -14.06 14.72
N TYR A 351 20.48 -13.18 14.41
CA TYR A 351 21.49 -12.67 15.34
C TYR A 351 21.25 -11.24 15.82
N ASN A 352 20.01 -10.74 15.66
CA ASN A 352 19.61 -9.38 16.01
C ASN A 352 20.38 -8.25 15.31
N ASN A 353 21.02 -8.52 14.17
CA ASN A 353 21.94 -7.62 13.50
C ASN A 353 21.50 -7.26 12.06
N ALA A 354 20.18 -7.21 11.79
CA ALA A 354 19.67 -6.86 10.47
C ALA A 354 20.26 -5.55 9.91
N THR A 355 20.81 -5.64 8.71
CA THR A 355 21.35 -4.53 7.91
C THR A 355 20.24 -3.70 7.28
N HIS A 356 20.58 -2.50 6.80
CA HIS A 356 19.61 -1.65 6.07
C HIS A 356 19.06 -2.32 4.81
N ASP A 357 19.91 -3.06 4.08
CA ASP A 357 19.53 -3.75 2.85
C ASP A 357 18.50 -4.85 3.14
N GLN A 358 18.67 -5.59 4.24
CA GLN A 358 17.71 -6.59 4.72
C GLN A 358 16.38 -5.97 5.17
N LYS A 359 16.41 -4.87 5.91
CA LYS A 359 15.21 -4.13 6.32
C LYS A 359 14.43 -3.62 5.12
N LEU A 360 15.12 -3.12 4.09
CA LEU A 360 14.50 -2.63 2.86
C LEU A 360 13.89 -3.77 2.04
N ALA A 361 14.52 -4.95 2.03
CA ALA A 361 13.94 -6.13 1.40
C ALA A 361 12.60 -6.53 2.05
N LEU A 362 12.53 -6.60 3.38
CA LEU A 362 11.28 -6.88 4.08
C LEU A 362 10.24 -5.76 3.87
N LEU A 363 10.65 -4.49 3.89
CA LEU A 363 9.74 -3.37 3.57
C LEU A 363 9.15 -3.53 2.16
N SER A 364 9.95 -3.94 1.19
CA SER A 364 9.52 -4.14 -0.18
C SER A 364 8.47 -5.25 -0.29
N LEU A 365 8.61 -6.32 0.50
CA LEU A 365 7.60 -7.37 0.62
C LEU A 365 6.32 -6.84 1.28
N ILE A 366 6.44 -6.12 2.39
CA ILE A 366 5.31 -5.49 3.10
C ILE A 366 4.50 -4.62 2.16
N LEU A 367 5.16 -3.72 1.41
CA LEU A 367 4.50 -2.84 0.45
C LEU A 367 3.88 -3.62 -0.72
N ALA A 368 4.53 -4.69 -1.18
CA ALA A 368 4.02 -5.52 -2.27
C ALA A 368 2.74 -6.27 -1.89
N VAL A 369 2.75 -6.99 -0.76
CA VAL A 369 1.64 -7.87 -0.37
C VAL A 369 0.54 -7.17 0.43
N SER A 370 0.77 -5.96 0.94
CA SER A 370 -0.26 -5.21 1.66
C SER A 370 -1.53 -5.03 0.82
N ASN A 371 -2.68 -5.17 1.48
CA ASN A 371 -3.96 -4.87 0.86
C ASN A 371 -4.03 -3.38 0.47
N LYS A 372 -4.33 -3.13 -0.80
CA LYS A 372 -4.44 -1.78 -1.39
C LYS A 372 -5.88 -1.28 -1.46
N GLU A 373 -6.85 -2.14 -1.17
CA GLU A 373 -8.28 -1.81 -1.18
C GLU A 373 -8.66 -0.99 0.05
N ARG A 374 -9.26 0.19 -0.17
CA ARG A 374 -9.82 0.99 0.91
C ARG A 374 -11.26 0.54 1.17
N HIS A 375 -11.64 0.42 2.44
CA HIS A 375 -13.05 0.26 2.79
C HIS A 375 -13.78 1.56 2.47
N ILE A 376 -14.64 1.53 1.45
CA ILE A 376 -15.45 2.67 1.04
C ILE A 376 -16.82 2.44 1.70
N PRO A 377 -17.27 3.32 2.61
CA PRO A 377 -18.57 3.14 3.23
C PRO A 377 -19.67 3.09 2.17
N GLU A 378 -20.54 2.08 2.26
CA GLU A 378 -21.66 1.82 1.35
C GLU A 378 -22.80 2.83 1.59
N TYR A 379 -22.56 4.10 1.29
CA TYR A 379 -23.67 5.02 1.06
C TYR A 379 -24.11 4.93 -0.41
N SER A 380 -25.29 5.44 -0.74
CA SER A 380 -25.77 5.63 -2.13
C SER A 380 -24.95 6.71 -2.85
N VAL A 381 -23.66 6.45 -3.00
CA VAL A 381 -22.65 7.33 -3.57
C VAL A 381 -22.52 7.04 -5.06
N TYR A 382 -22.63 8.08 -5.88
CA TYR A 382 -22.25 7.98 -7.28
C TYR A 382 -20.72 7.98 -7.39
N LYS A 383 -20.16 6.94 -8.03
CA LYS A 383 -18.72 6.73 -8.14
C LYS A 383 -18.23 7.03 -9.55
N LEU A 384 -17.23 7.90 -9.67
CA LEU A 384 -16.58 8.23 -10.92
C LEU A 384 -15.09 7.90 -10.87
N PRO A 385 -14.63 6.91 -11.66
CA PRO A 385 -13.21 6.59 -11.73
C PRO A 385 -12.46 7.45 -12.73
N TYR A 386 -11.20 7.76 -12.40
CA TYR A 386 -10.25 8.48 -13.25
C TYR A 386 -8.87 7.83 -13.16
N ILE A 387 -8.30 7.42 -14.28
CA ILE A 387 -6.95 6.84 -14.31
C ILE A 387 -5.95 7.98 -14.41
N ASN A 388 -4.96 7.98 -13.52
CA ASN A 388 -3.87 8.93 -13.57
C ASN A 388 -2.53 8.24 -13.29
N VAL A 389 -1.45 8.92 -13.63
CA VAL A 389 -0.08 8.44 -13.52
C VAL A 389 0.77 9.52 -12.89
N GLU A 390 1.52 9.17 -11.86
CA GLU A 390 2.43 10.10 -11.19
C GLU A 390 3.88 9.61 -11.25
N SER A 391 4.80 10.51 -11.61
CA SER A 391 6.20 10.18 -11.93
C SER A 391 7.20 10.73 -10.89
N TYR A 392 7.00 10.40 -9.62
CA TYR A 392 7.98 10.71 -8.58
C TYR A 392 9.08 9.64 -8.51
N ASP A 393 8.94 8.59 -7.71
CA ASP A 393 10.01 7.58 -7.54
C ASP A 393 9.67 6.24 -8.14
N MET A 394 8.39 5.92 -8.24
CA MET A 394 7.95 4.58 -8.61
C MET A 394 7.16 4.48 -9.91
N TYR A 395 6.81 5.57 -10.58
CA TYR A 395 5.81 5.52 -11.66
C TYR A 395 4.58 4.73 -11.18
N GLU A 396 3.73 5.41 -10.41
CA GLU A 396 2.53 4.80 -9.85
C GLU A 396 1.35 5.12 -10.76
N VAL A 397 0.81 4.07 -11.39
CA VAL A 397 -0.47 4.14 -12.10
C VAL A 397 -1.55 3.89 -11.06
N TYR A 398 -2.51 4.80 -10.95
CA TYR A 398 -3.58 4.68 -9.98
C TYR A 398 -4.93 5.10 -10.56
N ARG A 399 -5.99 4.60 -9.93
CA ARG A 399 -7.36 4.98 -10.25
C ARG A 399 -7.92 5.84 -9.11
N ALA A 400 -8.11 7.12 -9.35
CA ALA A 400 -8.81 8.00 -8.42
C ALA A 400 -10.31 7.79 -8.58
N THR A 401 -11.00 7.42 -7.52
CA THR A 401 -12.46 7.27 -7.52
C THR A 401 -13.07 8.39 -6.68
N LEU A 402 -13.82 9.26 -7.35
CA LEU A 402 -14.62 10.29 -6.71
C LEU A 402 -15.94 9.67 -6.26
N GLY A 403 -16.22 9.75 -4.97
CA GLY A 403 -17.55 9.53 -4.42
C GLY A 403 -18.28 10.86 -4.28
N ILE A 404 -19.49 10.96 -4.85
CA ILE A 404 -20.34 12.14 -4.69
C ILE A 404 -21.78 11.72 -4.37
N SER A 405 -22.39 12.37 -3.37
CA SER A 405 -23.79 12.17 -3.02
C SER A 405 -24.40 13.43 -2.43
N TYR A 406 -25.73 13.54 -2.48
CA TYR A 406 -26.46 14.42 -1.58
C TYR A 406 -26.47 13.79 -0.18
N PRO A 407 -26.49 14.58 0.92
CA PRO A 407 -26.83 14.05 2.23
C PRO A 407 -28.21 13.40 2.12
N SER A 408 -28.31 12.14 2.52
CA SER A 408 -29.59 11.43 2.57
C SER A 408 -30.56 12.23 3.43
N GLY A 409 -31.71 12.59 2.87
CA GLY A 409 -32.88 13.01 3.64
C GLY A 409 -33.52 11.84 4.35
#